data_AF-A0A7V3JAN1-F1
#
_entry.id   AF-A0A7V3JAN1-F1
#
_cell.length_a   1.000
_cell.length_b   1.000
_cell.length_c   1.000
_cell.angle_alpha   90.00
_cell.angle_beta   90.00
_cell.angle_gamma   90.00
#
_symmetry.space_group_name_H-M   'P 1'
#
loop_
_entity.id
_entity.type
_entity.pdbx_description
1 polymer ?
#
loop_
_entity_poly.entity_id
_entity_poly.type
_entity_poly.pdbx_seq_one_letter_code
_entity_poly.pdbx_strand_id
1 'polypeptide(L)'
;MIYVVGLIFILYSENFKNSLLSLRNLDFGKGDSLLNVAFFESDSLLKNDILFLKEILTRYRSSDEVKRLAEYYLRFYFAYTIKSQSPEKSEENTSDFLNYLKLLDNLSQKYVGFQTCKKLLDTMSDTLLLFHGAFLMAKRFKSYNKDECINLLNELIKNYPQTPYSEIASGYLRVIKGN
;
A
#
# COMPACT_ATOMS: atom_id res chain seq x y z
N MET A 1 0.83 12.18 -36.23
CA MET A 1 1.23 11.22 -35.18
C MET A 1 0.76 11.72 -33.83
N ILE A 2 -0.52 11.53 -33.57
CA ILE A 2 -1.20 11.88 -32.32
C ILE A 2 -1.72 10.54 -31.79
N TYR A 3 -1.75 10.36 -30.46
CA TYR A 3 -2.12 9.14 -29.71
C TYR A 3 -1.00 8.25 -29.10
N VAL A 4 0.12 8.84 -28.65
CA VAL A 4 1.01 8.19 -27.64
C VAL A 4 0.88 8.84 -26.25
N VAL A 5 -0.03 9.81 -26.09
CA VAL A 5 -0.24 10.55 -24.82
C VAL A 5 -1.31 9.90 -23.93
N GLY A 6 -2.00 8.84 -24.40
CA GLY A 6 -3.09 8.16 -23.68
C GLY A 6 -2.73 6.83 -23.01
N LEU A 7 -1.47 6.39 -23.09
CA LEU A 7 -1.00 5.09 -22.56
C LEU A 7 -0.09 5.24 -21.34
N ILE A 8 -0.29 6.31 -20.57
CA ILE A 8 0.01 6.30 -19.13
C ILE A 8 -1.25 5.77 -18.41
N PHE A 9 -1.85 4.72 -18.96
CA PHE A 9 -2.54 3.78 -18.09
C PHE A 9 -1.41 3.05 -17.39
N ILE A 10 -1.30 3.28 -16.08
CA ILE A 10 -0.49 2.44 -15.21
C ILE A 10 -0.96 1.02 -15.53
N LEU A 11 -0.14 0.27 -16.27
CA LEU A 11 -0.41 -1.11 -16.67
C LEU A 11 -0.27 -1.95 -15.41
N TYR A 12 -1.31 -1.89 -14.58
CA TYR A 12 -1.42 -2.76 -13.44
C TYR A 12 -1.47 -4.20 -13.97
N SER A 13 -0.54 -5.04 -13.55
CA SER A 13 -0.50 -6.45 -13.96
C SER A 13 -1.87 -7.08 -13.70
N GLU A 14 -2.44 -7.75 -14.70
CA GLU A 14 -3.66 -8.53 -14.53
C GLU A 14 -3.48 -9.59 -13.44
N ASN A 15 -2.28 -10.14 -13.30
CA ASN A 15 -1.93 -11.07 -12.22
C ASN A 15 -1.99 -10.41 -10.84
N PHE A 16 -1.60 -9.14 -10.73
CA PHE A 16 -1.75 -8.40 -9.47
C PHE A 16 -3.23 -8.25 -9.08
N LYS A 17 -4.07 -7.84 -10.05
CA LYS A 17 -5.53 -7.76 -9.83
C LYS A 17 -6.13 -9.12 -9.45
N ASN A 18 -5.78 -10.17 -10.19
CA ASN A 18 -6.29 -11.52 -9.99
C ASN A 18 -5.83 -12.12 -8.67
N SER A 19 -4.61 -11.79 -8.22
CA SER A 19 -4.16 -12.14 -6.88
C SER A 19 -5.06 -11.53 -5.82
N LEU A 20 -5.26 -10.20 -5.86
CA LEU A 20 -6.08 -9.51 -4.86
C LEU A 20 -7.53 -10.03 -4.86
N LEU A 21 -8.09 -10.37 -6.02
CA LEU A 21 -9.41 -11.01 -6.12
C LEU A 21 -9.41 -12.41 -5.47
N SER A 22 -8.34 -13.19 -5.64
CA SER A 22 -8.20 -14.51 -5.03
C SER A 22 -8.07 -14.39 -3.50
N LEU A 23 -7.26 -13.45 -3.01
CA LEU A 23 -7.12 -13.15 -1.57
C LEU A 23 -8.44 -12.69 -0.95
N ARG A 24 -9.19 -11.81 -1.61
CA ARG A 24 -10.53 -11.38 -1.18
C ARG A 24 -11.50 -12.56 -1.06
N ASN A 25 -11.39 -13.53 -1.96
CA ASN A 25 -12.21 -14.73 -1.99
C ASN A 25 -11.64 -15.87 -1.12
N LEU A 26 -10.63 -15.58 -0.28
CA LEU A 26 -9.97 -16.51 0.65
C LEU A 26 -9.21 -17.67 -0.03
N ASP A 27 -8.89 -17.55 -1.32
CA ASP A 27 -8.01 -18.47 -2.04
C ASP A 27 -6.56 -18.00 -1.92
N PHE A 28 -5.95 -18.25 -0.75
CA PHE A 28 -4.62 -17.74 -0.41
C PHE A 28 -3.51 -18.38 -1.23
N GLY A 29 -3.60 -19.67 -1.55
CA GLY A 29 -2.59 -20.37 -2.34
C GLY A 29 -2.49 -19.80 -3.76
N LYS A 30 -3.64 -19.57 -4.39
CA LYS A 30 -3.69 -18.90 -5.70
C LYS A 30 -3.29 -17.44 -5.59
N GLY A 31 -3.74 -16.74 -4.55
CA GLY A 31 -3.39 -15.34 -4.29
C GLY A 31 -1.88 -15.12 -4.21
N ASP A 32 -1.17 -15.92 -3.42
CA ASP A 32 0.28 -15.80 -3.28
C ASP A 32 1.02 -16.18 -4.56
N SER A 33 0.61 -17.26 -5.24
CA SER A 33 1.18 -17.65 -6.53
C SER A 33 1.08 -16.53 -7.56
N LEU A 34 -0.08 -15.89 -7.68
CA LEU A 34 -0.29 -14.77 -8.59
C LEU A 34 0.49 -13.51 -8.19
N LEU A 35 0.74 -13.27 -6.89
CA LEU A 35 1.63 -12.19 -6.44
C LEU A 35 3.08 -12.41 -6.88
N ASN A 36 3.55 -13.67 -6.84
CA ASN A 36 4.88 -14.01 -7.32
C ASN A 36 5.01 -13.73 -8.82
N VAL A 37 4.03 -14.12 -9.62
CA VAL A 37 4.02 -13.84 -11.07
C VAL A 37 3.97 -12.33 -11.32
N ALA A 38 3.05 -11.64 -10.66
CA ALA A 38 2.92 -10.18 -10.78
C ALA A 38 4.21 -9.44 -10.43
N PHE A 39 4.98 -9.92 -9.44
CA PHE A 39 6.26 -9.34 -9.07
C PHE A 39 7.24 -9.33 -10.25
N PHE A 40 7.36 -10.41 -11.01
CA PHE A 40 8.30 -10.48 -12.14
C PHE A 40 7.89 -9.60 -13.31
N GLU A 41 6.59 -9.47 -13.57
CA GLU A 41 6.02 -8.67 -14.67
C GLU A 41 6.03 -7.15 -14.41
N SER A 42 6.18 -6.75 -13.15
CA SER A 42 5.96 -5.37 -12.71
C SER A 42 7.17 -4.44 -12.92
N ASP A 43 6.87 -3.15 -13.05
CA ASP A 43 7.88 -2.09 -12.93
C ASP A 43 8.47 -1.99 -11.51
N SER A 44 9.47 -1.14 -11.33
CA SER A 44 10.14 -0.97 -10.04
C SER A 44 9.22 -0.47 -8.93
N LEU A 45 8.20 0.32 -9.26
CA LEU A 45 7.26 0.88 -8.30
C LEU A 45 6.27 -0.19 -7.82
N LEU A 46 5.66 -0.92 -8.75
CA LEU A 46 4.71 -1.99 -8.46
C LEU A 46 5.38 -3.20 -7.81
N LYS A 47 6.66 -3.47 -8.12
CA LYS A 47 7.48 -4.46 -7.38
C LYS A 47 7.57 -4.14 -5.90
N ASN A 48 7.86 -2.89 -5.55
CA ASN A 48 7.92 -2.47 -4.14
C ASN A 48 6.55 -2.61 -3.45
N ASP A 49 5.47 -2.30 -4.16
CA ASP A 49 4.10 -2.44 -3.62
C ASP A 49 3.76 -3.91 -3.33
N ILE A 50 4.17 -4.82 -4.22
CA ILE A 50 3.95 -6.26 -4.08
C ILE A 50 4.76 -6.82 -2.90
N LEU A 51 6.04 -6.44 -2.77
CA LEU A 51 6.87 -6.85 -1.63
C LEU A 51 6.24 -6.40 -0.31
N PHE A 52 5.74 -5.18 -0.28
CA PHE A 52 5.12 -4.64 0.92
C PHE A 52 3.79 -5.31 1.25
N LEU A 53 2.94 -5.58 0.25
CA LEU A 53 1.71 -6.34 0.45
C LEU A 53 2.01 -7.72 1.05
N LYS A 54 3.04 -8.42 0.57
CA LYS A 54 3.46 -9.72 1.12
C LYS A 54 3.92 -9.63 2.57
N GLU A 55 4.66 -8.58 2.92
CA GLU A 55 5.08 -8.33 4.30
C GLU A 55 3.86 -8.12 5.22
N ILE A 56 2.87 -7.35 4.76
CA ILE A 56 1.61 -7.14 5.49
C ILE A 56 0.85 -8.46 5.64
N LEU A 57 0.72 -9.26 4.57
CA LEU A 57 0.06 -10.57 4.60
C LEU A 57 0.74 -11.56 5.55
N THR A 58 2.06 -11.48 5.69
CA THR A 58 2.81 -12.32 6.65
C THR A 58 2.47 -11.99 8.11
N ARG A 59 2.13 -10.71 8.35
CA ARG A 59 1.84 -10.16 9.67
C ARG A 59 0.38 -10.32 10.10
N TYR A 60 -0.57 -10.08 9.20
CA TYR A 60 -2.00 -10.22 9.46
C TYR A 60 -2.50 -11.56 8.95
N ARG A 61 -2.61 -12.53 9.87
CA ARG A 61 -2.85 -13.95 9.53
C ARG A 61 -4.31 -14.38 9.57
N SER A 62 -5.22 -13.53 10.06
CA SER A 62 -6.64 -13.90 10.05
C SER A 62 -7.24 -13.74 8.66
N SER A 63 -8.14 -14.66 8.28
CA SER A 63 -8.81 -14.63 6.99
C SER A 63 -9.57 -13.32 6.73
N ASP A 64 -10.14 -12.73 7.78
CA ASP A 64 -10.87 -11.46 7.69
C ASP A 64 -9.95 -10.26 7.46
N GLU A 65 -8.78 -10.21 8.11
CA GLU A 65 -7.80 -9.15 7.88
C GLU A 65 -7.23 -9.24 6.45
N VAL A 66 -6.90 -10.44 5.99
CA VAL A 66 -6.42 -10.66 4.61
C VAL A 66 -7.47 -10.22 3.59
N LYS A 67 -8.74 -10.58 3.80
CA LYS A 67 -9.84 -10.16 2.93
C LYS A 67 -9.98 -8.64 2.89
N ARG A 68 -10.02 -7.98 4.05
CA ARG A 68 -10.14 -6.52 4.16
C ARG A 68 -8.94 -5.80 3.55
N LEU A 69 -7.74 -6.34 3.69
CA LEU A 69 -6.53 -5.81 3.07
C LEU A 69 -6.62 -5.89 1.55
N ALA A 70 -7.03 -7.05 1.03
CA ALA A 70 -7.24 -7.24 -0.39
C ALA A 70 -8.29 -6.27 -0.95
N GLU A 71 -9.40 -6.06 -0.23
CA GLU A 71 -10.42 -5.07 -0.59
C GLU A 71 -9.88 -3.64 -0.62
N TYR A 72 -9.07 -3.26 0.38
CA TYR A 72 -8.41 -1.95 0.39
C TYR A 72 -7.51 -1.75 -0.83
N TYR A 73 -6.65 -2.72 -1.15
CA TYR A 73 -5.77 -2.64 -2.33
C TYR A 73 -6.57 -2.67 -3.63
N LEU A 74 -7.63 -3.48 -3.73
CA LEU A 74 -8.54 -3.48 -4.88
C LEU A 74 -9.18 -2.10 -5.10
N ARG A 75 -9.65 -1.46 -4.02
CA ARG A 75 -10.19 -0.09 -4.09
C ARG A 75 -9.10 0.92 -4.44
N PHE A 76 -7.92 0.82 -3.85
CA PHE A 76 -6.85 1.79 -4.08
C PHE A 76 -6.32 1.76 -5.51
N TYR A 77 -6.11 0.56 -6.07
CA TYR A 77 -5.54 0.35 -7.41
C TYR A 77 -6.59 0.28 -8.52
N PHE A 78 -7.79 -0.22 -8.22
CA PHE A 78 -8.79 -0.61 -9.21
C PHE A 78 -10.19 -0.03 -8.93
N ALA A 79 -10.31 1.04 -8.14
CA ALA A 79 -11.59 1.68 -7.78
C ALA A 79 -12.56 1.92 -8.97
N TYR A 80 -12.05 2.18 -10.18
CA TYR A 80 -12.89 2.40 -11.36
C TYR A 80 -13.53 1.11 -11.94
N THR A 81 -13.08 -0.08 -11.54
CA THR A 81 -13.57 -1.37 -12.07
C THR A 81 -14.34 -2.22 -11.05
N ILE A 82 -14.33 -1.87 -9.77
CA ILE A 82 -14.97 -2.67 -8.73
C ILE A 82 -15.93 -1.79 -7.94
N LYS A 83 -17.24 -2.07 -8.05
CA LYS A 83 -18.26 -1.62 -7.10
C LYS A 83 -17.96 -2.26 -5.73
N SER A 84 -16.93 -1.77 -5.04
CA SER A 84 -16.65 -2.19 -3.67
C SER A 84 -17.58 -1.40 -2.76
N GLN A 85 -18.38 -2.12 -1.98
CA GLN A 85 -19.06 -1.53 -0.84
C GLN A 85 -17.99 -0.95 0.09
N SER A 86 -18.28 0.21 0.68
CA SER A 86 -17.48 0.75 1.78
C SER A 86 -17.27 -0.37 2.80
N PRO A 87 -16.06 -0.52 3.39
CA PRO A 87 -15.86 -1.51 4.43
C PRO A 87 -16.99 -1.34 5.45
N GLU A 88 -17.76 -2.41 5.68
CA GLU A 88 -18.86 -2.39 6.65
C GLU A 88 -18.33 -1.75 7.93
N LYS A 89 -19.14 -0.87 8.54
CA LYS A 89 -18.86 -0.31 9.87
C LYS A 89 -18.76 -1.48 10.84
N SER A 90 -17.56 -2.04 10.95
CA SER A 90 -17.24 -3.04 11.96
C SER A 90 -17.29 -2.32 13.30
N GLU A 91 -18.00 -2.92 14.24
CA GLU A 91 -18.00 -2.54 15.65
C GLU A 91 -16.58 -2.19 16.10
N GLU A 92 -16.47 -1.19 16.98
CA GLU A 92 -15.24 -0.67 17.56
C GLU A 92 -14.39 -1.78 18.17
N ASN A 93 -13.61 -2.45 17.34
CA ASN A 93 -12.57 -3.36 17.77
C ASN A 93 -11.23 -2.67 17.62
N THR A 94 -10.49 -2.65 18.72
CA THR A 94 -9.11 -2.22 18.94
C THR A 94 -8.09 -3.08 18.19
N SER A 95 -8.40 -3.53 16.97
CA SER A 95 -7.45 -4.24 16.12
C SER A 95 -6.51 -3.22 15.48
N ASP A 96 -5.21 -3.43 15.65
CA ASP A 96 -4.15 -2.67 14.97
C ASP A 96 -4.43 -2.59 13.46
N PHE A 97 -4.95 -3.65 12.84
CA PHE A 97 -5.29 -3.65 11.43
C PHE A 97 -6.34 -2.60 11.05
N LEU A 98 -7.41 -2.46 11.84
CA LEU A 98 -8.46 -1.46 11.59
C LEU A 98 -7.96 -0.03 11.80
N ASN A 99 -7.15 0.17 12.83
CA ASN A 99 -6.47 1.43 13.08
C ASN A 99 -5.58 1.83 11.89
N TYR A 100 -4.86 0.87 11.33
CA TYR A 100 -4.07 1.07 10.14
C TYR A 100 -4.92 1.44 8.93
N LEU A 101 -6.00 0.70 8.64
CA LEU A 101 -6.88 1.05 7.51
C LEU A 101 -7.50 2.46 7.67
N LYS A 102 -7.88 2.86 8.90
CA LYS A 102 -8.36 4.22 9.20
C LYS A 102 -7.30 5.29 8.92
N LEU A 103 -6.04 5.04 9.32
CA LEU A 103 -4.93 5.93 8.99
C LEU A 103 -4.78 6.07 7.48
N LEU A 104 -4.82 4.96 6.75
CA LEU A 104 -4.70 4.97 5.29
C LEU A 104 -5.83 5.76 4.63
N ASP A 105 -7.07 5.56 5.07
CA ASP A 105 -8.22 6.31 4.56
C ASP A 105 -8.05 7.82 4.85
N ASN A 106 -7.61 8.21 6.04
CA ASN A 106 -7.33 9.61 6.38
C ASN A 106 -6.19 10.21 5.55
N LEU A 107 -5.08 9.49 5.40
CA LEU A 107 -3.97 9.88 4.54
C LEU A 107 -4.34 9.93 3.07
N SER A 108 -5.39 9.22 2.66
CA SER A 108 -5.89 9.28 1.29
C SER A 108 -6.69 10.56 1.00
N GLN A 109 -7.10 11.30 2.04
CA GLN A 109 -7.80 12.57 1.92
C GLN A 109 -6.83 13.70 1.60
N LYS A 110 -7.25 14.59 0.68
CA LYS A 110 -6.44 15.73 0.27
C LYS A 110 -6.10 16.58 1.52
N TYR A 111 -4.83 16.95 1.70
CA TYR A 111 -4.32 17.87 2.74
C TYR A 111 -4.06 17.31 4.15
N VAL A 112 -4.15 15.99 4.38
CA VAL A 112 -3.85 15.43 5.71
C VAL A 112 -2.42 14.84 5.74
N GLY A 113 -1.56 15.38 6.61
CA GLY A 113 -0.18 14.92 6.81
C GLY A 113 -0.06 13.69 7.71
N PHE A 114 1.06 12.99 7.65
CA PHE A 114 1.28 11.74 8.38
C PHE A 114 1.39 11.98 9.87
N GLN A 115 2.10 13.04 10.28
CA GLN A 115 2.22 13.37 11.70
C GLN A 115 0.87 13.70 12.35
N THR A 116 -0.06 14.28 11.59
CA THR A 116 -1.43 14.54 12.07
C THR A 116 -2.21 13.25 12.27
N CYS A 117 -2.12 12.33 11.30
CA CYS A 117 -2.81 11.04 11.39
C CYS A 117 -2.17 10.10 12.42
N LYS A 118 -0.83 10.09 12.56
CA LYS A 118 -0.09 9.20 13.48
C LYS A 118 -0.49 9.43 14.93
N LYS A 119 -0.69 10.69 15.34
CA LYS A 119 -1.12 11.04 16.71
C LYS A 119 -2.48 10.47 17.11
N LEU A 120 -3.27 9.99 16.15
CA LEU A 120 -4.58 9.38 16.40
C LEU A 120 -4.49 7.88 16.71
N LEU A 121 -3.30 7.28 16.62
CA LEU A 121 -3.10 5.84 16.80
C LEU A 121 -2.07 5.55 17.88
N ASP A 122 -2.48 4.83 18.92
CA ASP A 122 -1.67 4.59 20.12
C ASP A 122 -0.94 3.22 20.16
N THR A 123 -1.32 2.24 19.32
CA THR A 123 -0.95 0.82 19.54
C THR A 123 -0.18 0.14 18.41
N MET A 124 0.06 0.83 17.30
CA MET A 124 0.47 0.18 16.06
C MET A 124 1.99 0.10 15.86
N SER A 125 2.42 -0.84 15.01
CA SER A 125 3.81 -0.88 14.53
C SER A 125 4.15 0.36 13.75
N ASP A 126 4.89 1.27 14.39
CA ASP A 126 5.37 2.52 13.80
C ASP A 126 5.96 2.34 12.40
N THR A 127 6.74 1.28 12.19
CA THR A 127 7.37 0.96 10.90
C THR A 127 6.37 0.81 9.75
N LEU A 128 5.30 0.02 9.93
CA LEU A 128 4.33 -0.23 8.87
C LEU A 128 3.54 1.03 8.52
N LEU A 129 3.15 1.79 9.56
CA LEU A 129 2.42 3.05 9.40
C LEU A 129 3.27 4.10 8.68
N LEU A 130 4.51 4.28 9.13
CA LEU A 130 5.49 5.18 8.51
C LEU A 130 5.65 4.86 7.04
N PHE A 131 5.82 3.56 6.74
CA PHE A 131 6.02 3.08 5.38
C PHE A 131 4.82 3.38 4.48
N HIS A 132 3.62 2.96 4.90
CA HIS A 132 2.40 3.12 4.12
C HIS A 132 2.03 4.59 3.93
N GLY A 133 2.28 5.42 4.95
CA GLY A 133 2.06 6.85 4.86
C GLY A 133 2.99 7.52 3.86
N ALA A 134 4.29 7.18 3.89
CA ALA A 134 5.23 7.65 2.89
C ALA A 134 4.83 7.21 1.47
N PHE A 135 4.38 5.97 1.31
CA PHE A 135 3.90 5.44 0.04
C PHE A 135 2.68 6.20 -0.52
N LEU A 136 1.65 6.42 0.31
CA LEU A 136 0.45 7.15 -0.09
C LEU A 136 0.78 8.59 -0.48
N MET A 137 1.66 9.25 0.29
CA MET A 137 2.17 10.58 -0.02
C MET A 137 2.89 10.62 -1.36
N ALA A 138 3.72 9.61 -1.66
CA ALA A 138 4.42 9.54 -2.96
C ALA A 138 3.46 9.32 -4.14
N LYS A 139 2.49 8.41 -4.03
CA LYS A 139 1.63 8.00 -5.15
C LYS A 139 0.42 8.90 -5.40
N ARG A 140 -0.26 9.37 -4.35
CA ARG A 140 -1.48 10.19 -4.49
C ARG A 140 -1.21 11.69 -4.41
N PHE A 141 -0.19 12.10 -3.66
CA PHE A 141 0.08 13.51 -3.40
C PHE A 141 1.23 13.98 -4.27
N LYS A 142 0.93 14.21 -5.55
CA LYS A 142 1.83 15.00 -6.40
C LYS A 142 2.14 16.33 -5.68
N SER A 143 3.43 16.59 -5.53
CA SER A 143 4.12 17.81 -5.09
C SER A 143 3.95 18.33 -3.65
N TYR A 144 2.82 18.18 -2.96
CA TYR A 144 2.59 18.94 -1.71
C TYR A 144 3.35 18.41 -0.48
N ASN A 145 3.57 17.09 -0.37
CA ASN A 145 4.22 16.47 0.80
C ASN A 145 5.45 15.62 0.41
N LYS A 146 6.16 15.97 -0.67
CA LYS A 146 7.33 15.20 -1.15
C LYS A 146 8.44 15.14 -0.10
N ASP A 147 8.71 16.25 0.59
CA ASP A 147 9.77 16.31 1.62
C ASP A 147 9.40 15.51 2.86
N GLU A 148 8.13 15.57 3.30
CA GLU A 148 7.62 14.72 4.38
C GLU A 148 7.77 13.24 4.03
N CYS A 149 7.39 12.85 2.80
CA CYS A 149 7.58 11.49 2.30
C CYS A 149 9.05 11.04 2.34
N ILE A 150 9.99 11.86 1.84
CA ILE A 150 11.42 11.56 1.85
C ILE A 150 11.93 11.40 3.28
N ASN A 151 11.51 12.28 4.20
CA ASN A 151 11.88 12.21 5.60
C ASN A 151 11.40 10.91 6.25
N LEU A 152 10.14 10.51 6.01
CA LEU A 152 9.58 9.27 6.53
C LEU A 152 10.31 8.03 6.00
N LEU A 153 10.66 7.99 4.71
CA LEU A 153 11.45 6.89 4.14
C LEU A 153 12.86 6.83 4.72
N ASN A 154 13.51 7.98 4.92
CA ASN A 154 14.84 8.05 5.54
C ASN A 154 14.80 7.64 7.01
N GLU A 155 13.78 8.07 7.78
CA GLU A 155 13.57 7.64 9.16
C GLU A 155 13.42 6.12 9.24
N LEU A 156 12.68 5.54 8.30
CA LEU A 156 12.46 4.11 8.27
C LEU A 156 13.76 3.33 7.99
N ILE A 157 14.57 3.79 7.04
CA ILE A 157 15.88 3.19 6.76
C ILE A 157 16.82 3.32 7.95
N LYS A 158 16.85 4.51 8.59
CA LYS A 158 17.74 4.79 9.72
C LYS A 158 17.36 3.98 10.96
N ASN A 159 16.08 3.89 11.27
CA ASN A 159 15.59 3.27 12.50
C ASN A 159 15.43 1.75 12.37
N TYR A 160 15.27 1.22 11.14
CA TYR A 160 15.04 -0.20 10.88
C TYR A 160 15.91 -0.79 9.75
N PRO A 161 17.25 -0.61 9.79
CA PRO A 161 18.15 -0.85 8.65
C PRO A 161 18.23 -2.30 8.15
N GLN A 162 17.89 -3.28 8.99
CA GLN A 162 17.96 -4.72 8.68
C GLN A 162 16.58 -5.38 8.52
N THR A 163 15.56 -4.59 8.18
CA THR A 163 14.20 -5.10 7.98
C THR A 163 13.83 -5.07 6.50
N PRO A 164 12.88 -5.90 6.03
CA PRO A 164 12.34 -5.78 4.67
C PRO A 164 11.88 -4.34 4.36
N TYR A 165 11.39 -3.63 5.37
CA TYR A 165 10.97 -2.24 5.26
C TYR A 165 12.12 -1.31 4.78
N SER A 166 13.37 -1.47 5.21
CA SER A 166 14.46 -0.58 4.76
C SER A 166 14.80 -0.76 3.28
N GLU A 167 14.76 -2.01 2.80
CA GLU A 167 14.99 -2.34 1.40
C GLU A 167 13.89 -1.77 0.50
N ILE A 168 12.62 -2.00 0.88
CA ILE A 168 11.48 -1.49 0.11
C ILE A 168 11.49 0.06 0.15
N ALA A 169 11.84 0.69 1.29
CA ALA A 169 11.90 2.15 1.42
C ALA A 169 12.99 2.74 0.53
N SER A 170 14.14 2.07 0.44
CA SER A 170 15.22 2.42 -0.47
C SER A 170 14.78 2.32 -1.93
N GLY A 171 13.97 1.31 -2.26
CA GLY A 171 13.30 1.17 -3.55
C GLY A 171 12.46 2.40 -3.91
N TYR A 172 11.58 2.86 -3.01
CA TYR A 172 10.77 4.06 -3.25
C TYR A 172 11.61 5.34 -3.34
N LEU A 173 12.62 5.52 -2.47
CA LEU A 173 13.50 6.68 -2.54
C LEU A 173 14.21 6.79 -3.89
N ARG A 174 14.63 5.65 -4.47
CA ARG A 174 15.26 5.62 -5.79
C ARG A 174 14.31 6.12 -6.87
N VAL A 175 13.05 5.72 -6.83
CA VAL A 175 12.01 6.17 -7.78
C VAL A 175 11.69 7.66 -7.61
N ILE A 176 11.67 8.16 -6.37
CA ILE A 176 11.36 9.57 -6.05
C ILE A 176 12.51 10.52 -6.41
N LYS A 177 13.76 10.07 -6.29
CA LYS A 177 14.98 10.85 -6.59
C LYS A 177 15.46 10.72 -8.04
N GLY A 178 15.09 9.63 -8.72
CA GLY A 178 15.47 9.34 -10.11
C GLY A 178 14.52 9.95 -11.17
N ASN A 179 13.47 10.63 -10.74
CA ASN A 179 12.55 11.45 -11.55
C ASN A 179 12.67 12.92 -11.15
#